data_AF-A0A2S9GPE0-F1
#
_entry.id   AF-A0A2S9GPE0-F1
#
_cell.length_a   1.000
_cell.length_b   1.000
_cell.length_c   1.000
_cell.angle_alpha   90.00
_cell.angle_beta   90.00
_cell.angle_gamma   90.00
#
_symmetry.space_group_name_H-M   'P 1'
#
loop_
_entity.id
_entity.type
_entity.pdbx_description
1 polymer ?
#
loop_
_entity_poly.entity_id
_entity_poly.type
_entity_poly.pdbx_seq_one_letter_code
_entity_poly.pdbx_strand_id
1 'polypeptide(L)' 'RRPGTGRWQIVVIEDADRLTEGAANALLKVVEEPPPSTVFLLCAPSVDPEDISITLRSRCRHVALVTPPVDAIAR' A
#
# COMPACT_ATOMS: atom_id res chain seq x y z
N ARG A 1 11.44 14.86 -1.20
CA ARG A 1 11.86 15.27 -2.58
C ARG A 1 10.58 15.66 -3.32
N ARG A 2 10.55 16.73 -4.13
CA ARG A 2 9.36 17.05 -4.95
C ARG A 2 9.30 16.12 -6.16
N PRO A 3 8.10 15.83 -6.71
CA PRO A 3 7.98 15.00 -7.92
C PRO A 3 8.83 15.57 -9.06
N GLY A 4 9.58 14.70 -9.76
CA GLY A 4 10.40 15.12 -10.90
C GLY A 4 9.57 15.59 -12.09
N THR A 5 8.35 15.06 -12.22
CA THR A 5 7.34 15.44 -13.20
C THR A 5 5.95 15.38 -12.56
N GLY A 6 5.06 16.30 -12.92
CA GLY A 6 3.68 16.33 -12.42
C GLY A 6 3.51 16.89 -11.01
N ARG A 7 2.29 16.81 -10.49
CA ARG A 7 1.93 17.36 -9.15
C ARG A 7 2.12 16.35 -8.02
N TRP A 8 2.03 15.05 -8.32
CA TRP A 8 2.06 13.97 -7.34
C TRP A 8 3.07 12.90 -7.75
N GLN A 9 3.73 12.29 -6.76
CA GLN A 9 4.53 11.09 -6.91
C GLN A 9 3.76 9.92 -6.31
N ILE A 10 3.59 8.83 -7.06
CA ILE A 10 2.95 7.62 -6.56
C ILE A 10 3.99 6.50 -6.56
N VAL A 11 4.18 5.84 -5.42
CA VAL A 11 5.05 4.68 -5.27
C VAL A 11 4.16 3.47 -5.08
N VAL A 12 4.21 2.54 -6.03
CA VAL A 12 3.42 1.30 -6.02
C VAL A 12 4.33 0.15 -5.60
N ILE A 13 3.88 -0.62 -4.62
CA ILE A 13 4.49 -1.87 -4.17
C ILE A 13 3.46 -2.97 -4.44
N GLU A 14 3.68 -3.76 -5.48
CA GLU A 14 2.69 -4.73 -5.99
C GLU A 14 2.52 -5.97 -5.10
N ASP A 15 3.61 -6.43 -4.49
CA ASP A 15 3.63 -7.62 -3.62
C ASP A 15 4.14 -7.25 -2.20
N ALA A 16 3.34 -6.51 -1.44
CA ALA A 16 3.74 -6.07 -0.10
C ALA A 16 3.87 -7.22 0.92
N ASP A 17 3.24 -8.36 0.66
CA ASP A 17 3.38 -9.61 1.42
C ASP A 17 4.73 -10.27 1.26
N ARG A 18 5.44 -9.97 0.17
CA ARG A 18 6.78 -10.51 -0.08
C ARG A 18 7.89 -9.63 0.49
N LEU A 19 7.54 -8.55 1.17
CA LEU A 19 8.52 -7.72 1.87
C LEU A 19 9.19 -8.53 2.98
N THR A 20 10.52 -8.51 2.99
CA THR A 20 11.24 -8.97 4.17
C THR A 20 10.93 -8.05 5.36
N GLU A 21 11.10 -8.55 6.59
CA GLU A 21 10.90 -7.75 7.79
C GLU A 21 11.71 -6.44 7.76
N GLY A 22 12.98 -6.51 7.33
CA GLY A 22 13.84 -5.34 7.17
C GLY A 22 13.31 -4.33 6.14
N ALA A 23 12.75 -4.80 5.02
CA ALA A 23 12.15 -3.94 4.01
C ALA A 23 10.87 -3.27 4.53
N ALA A 24 9.99 -4.02 5.20
CA ALA A 24 8.79 -3.49 5.82
C ALA A 24 9.12 -2.41 6.88
N ASN A 25 10.11 -2.68 7.74
CA ASN A 25 10.56 -1.73 8.76
C ASN A 25 11.17 -0.47 8.15
N ALA A 26 11.93 -0.58 7.05
CA ALA A 26 12.49 0.57 6.35
C ALA A 26 11.40 1.48 5.76
N LEU A 27 10.25 0.93 5.36
CA LEU A 27 9.12 1.69 4.85
C LEU A 27 8.36 2.47 5.94
N LEU A 28 8.40 2.02 7.20
CA LEU A 28 7.62 2.62 8.30
C LEU A 28 7.82 4.13 8.38
N LYS A 29 9.07 4.59 8.40
CA LYS A 29 9.40 6.00 8.52
C LYS A 29 8.79 6.84 7.38
N VAL A 30 8.79 6.28 6.17
CA VAL A 30 8.34 7.01 4.98
C VAL A 30 6.81 7.00 4.86
N VAL A 31 6.14 5.96 5.38
CA VAL A 31 4.67 5.91 5.44
C VAL A 31 4.11 6.81 6.54
N GLU A 32 4.81 6.97 7.68
CA GLU A 32 4.40 7.89 8.76
C GLU A 32 4.48 9.36 8.34
N GLU A 33 5.58 9.75 7.69
CA GLU A 33 5.83 11.12 7.26
C GLU A 33 6.20 11.13 5.76
N PRO A 34 5.23 10.90 4.87
CA PRO A 34 5.51 10.82 3.45
C PRO A 34 6.03 12.16 2.93
N PRO A 35 6.95 12.15 1.94
CA PRO A 35 7.37 13.39 1.29
C PRO A 35 6.16 14.16 0.74
N PRO A 36 6.22 15.49 0.65
CA PRO A 36 5.10 16.29 0.15
C PRO A 36 4.61 15.80 -1.21
N SER A 37 3.29 15.72 -1.37
CA SER A 37 2.64 15.26 -2.60
C SER A 37 3.03 13.83 -3.02
N THR A 38 3.26 12.94 -2.05
CA THR A 38 3.58 11.52 -2.31
C THR A 38 2.50 10.60 -1.76
N VAL A 39 2.12 9.59 -2.54
CA VAL A 39 1.23 8.51 -2.14
C VAL A 39 1.97 7.18 -2.24
N PHE A 40 1.89 6.37 -1.19
CA PHE A 40 2.34 4.97 -1.20
C PHE A 40 1.11 4.09 -1.38
N LEU A 41 1.12 3.24 -2.41
CA LEU A 41 0.11 2.24 -2.67
C LEU A 41 0.74 0.86 -2.47
N LEU A 42 0.28 0.15 -1.45
CA LEU A 42 0.74 -1.18 -1.11
C LEU A 42 -0.36 -2.16 -1.49
N CYS A 43 -0.03 -3.12 -2.33
CA CYS A 43 -0.91 -4.19 -2.75
C CYS A 43 -0.49 -5.47 -2.01
N ALA A 44 -1.48 -6.18 -1.47
CA ALA A 44 -1.31 -7.46 -0.82
C ALA A 44 -2.60 -8.27 -1.05
N PRO A 45 -2.55 -9.60 -1.05
CA PRO A 45 -3.74 -10.44 -1.22
C PRO A 45 -4.76 -10.24 -0.08
N SER A 46 -4.30 -9.87 1.12
CA SER A 46 -5.13 -9.60 2.28
C SER A 46 -4.51 -8.55 3.21
N VAL A 47 -5.20 -8.24 4.32
CA VAL A 47 -4.67 -7.43 5.44
C VAL A 47 -4.35 -8.27 6.67
N ASP A 48 -4.24 -9.59 6.50
CA ASP A 48 -3.93 -10.53 7.57
C ASP A 48 -2.50 -10.30 8.07
N PRO A 49 -2.23 -10.50 9.38
CA PRO A 49 -0.90 -10.30 9.94
C PRO A 49 0.21 -11.18 9.34
N GLU A 50 -0.15 -12.27 8.66
CA GLU A 50 0.78 -13.15 7.96
C GLU A 50 1.21 -12.57 6.60
N ASP A 51 0.31 -11.83 5.93
CA ASP A 51 0.55 -11.20 4.63
C ASP A 51 1.06 -9.76 4.76
N ILE A 52 0.84 -9.08 5.88
CA ILE A 52 1.36 -7.72 6.07
C ILE A 52 1.69 -7.44 7.53
N SER A 53 2.87 -6.86 7.76
CA SER A 53 3.30 -6.45 9.10
C SER A 53 2.25 -5.54 9.76
N ILE A 54 1.89 -5.88 11.00
CA ILE A 54 0.90 -5.16 11.81
C ILE A 54 1.26 -3.67 11.94
N THR A 55 2.56 -3.34 12.04
CA THR A 55 3.03 -1.95 12.21
C THR A 55 2.87 -1.12 10.94
N LEU A 56 3.09 -1.73 9.77
CA LEU A 56 2.88 -1.07 8.48
C LEU A 56 1.39 -0.94 8.20
N ARG A 57 0.64 -2.02 8.47
CA ARG A 57 -0.82 -2.07 8.36
C ARG A 57 -1.51 -0.97 9.15
N SER A 58 -1.08 -0.70 10.38
CA SER A 58 -1.73 0.31 11.25
C SER A 58 -1.52 1.76 10.81
N ARG A 59 -0.55 2.01 9.91
CA ARG A 59 -0.22 3.34 9.36
C ARG A 59 -0.78 3.57 7.96
N CYS A 60 -1.38 2.54 7.37
CA CYS A 60 -1.98 2.60 6.05
C CYS A 60 -3.50 2.69 6.15
N ARG A 61 -4.11 3.42 5.21
CA ARG A 61 -5.55 3.32 4.97
C ARG A 61 -5.82 2.06 4.16
N HIS A 62 -6.70 1.18 4.65
CA HIS A 62 -7.07 -0.03 3.91
C HIS A 62 -8.18 0.27 2.91
N VAL A 63 -8.00 -0.25 1.70
CA VAL A 63 -9.00 -0.25 0.62
C VAL A 63 -9.20 -1.70 0.23
N ALA A 64 -10.34 -2.27 0.61
CA ALA A 64 -10.67 -3.64 0.26
C ALA A 64 -11.12 -3.71 -1.21
N LEU A 65 -10.37 -4.43 -2.03
CA LEU A 65 -10.79 -4.80 -3.38
C LEU A 65 -11.49 -6.16 -3.29
N VAL A 66 -12.82 -6.11 -3.30
CA VAL A 66 -13.66 -7.31 -3.21
C VAL A 66 -14.05 -7.79 -4.60
N THR A 67 -14.23 -9.10 -4.75
CA THR A 67 -14.82 -9.65 -5.97
C THR A 67 -16.25 -9.08 -6.10
N PRO A 68 -16.58 -8.44 -7.24
CA PRO A 68 -17.93 -7.92 -7.42
C PRO A 68 -18.96 -9.06 -7.43
N PRO A 69 -20.18 -8.82 -6.94
CA PRO A 69 -21.23 -9.83 -6.99
C PRO A 69 -21.61 -10.14 -8.45
N VAL A 70 -22.14 -11.34 -8.70
CA VAL A 70 -22.40 -11.87 -10.06
C VAL A 70 -23.28 -10.92 -10.89
N ASP A 71 -24.27 -10.29 -10.26
CA ASP A 71 -25.20 -9.34 -10.88
C ASP A 71 -24.53 -8.02 -11.30
N ALA A 72 -23.40 -7.64 -10.69
CA ALA A 72 -22.61 -6.48 -11.09
C ALA A 72 -21.69 -6.77 -12.30
N ILE A 73 -21.42 -8.04 -12.61
CA ILE A 73 -20.55 -8.46 -13.72
C ILE A 73 -21.37 -8.74 -14.99
N ALA A 74 -22.54 -9.37 -14.85
CA ALA A 74 -23.29 -9.97 -15.96
C ALA A 74 -24.18 -9.00 -16.76
N ARG A 75 -23.73 -7.77 -17.06
CA ARG A 75 -24.44 -6.84 -17.96
C ARG A 75 -23.89 -6.86 -19.37
#